data_AF-A0A1A9Z2C9-F1
#
_entry.id   AF-A0A1A9Z2C9-F1
#
_cell.length_a   1.000
_cell.length_b   1.000
_cell.length_c   1.000
_cell.angle_alpha   90.00
_cell.angle_beta   90.00
_cell.angle_gamma   90.00
#
_symmetry.space_group_name_H-M   'P 1'
#
loop_
_entity.id
_entity.type
_entity.pdbx_description
1 polymer ?
#
loop_
_entity_poly.entity_id
_entity_poly.type
_entity_poly.pdbx_seq_one_letter_code
_entity_poly.pdbx_strand_id
1 'polypeptide(L)'
;MDGDIVAQLCIYILTWNVGGHYPDDISLNDALSLNGTVCPNNSDVPDIYVIGFQEVNTQPQNQIMNYFQDDQWTFKVKEHLDDKGFIKVGAERLQGMLINMWVQPKHISHIRQIETQNTKTGFGGLWGNKGAVSIRLSLYGTGVVFVASHLAAHDEKLRERVEDYNQIVDNHHYKAPRYRNIFDHNFVFWFGDLNFRLDSHDSVWDIRNAVEQGRLDELYQLDQLKLVRETGNAFSLMEERKPNFPPTFKFIEGTSDYNLKRRPAWCDRILYRLQAPVYPDVQLNLQQLSYKSHPEYNLSDHKPVSAEFLITIKAEKYTDDELYEITHGGSIISLPLLHID
;
A
#
# COMPACT_ATOMS: atom_id res chain seq x y z
N MET A 1 -9.03 16.40 -27.95
CA MET A 1 -9.89 17.22 -27.09
C MET A 1 -9.67 16.71 -25.68
N ASP A 2 -9.49 17.57 -24.69
CA ASP A 2 -9.28 17.13 -23.30
C ASP A 2 -10.64 16.74 -22.71
N GLY A 3 -10.81 15.47 -22.32
CA GLY A 3 -12.05 14.98 -21.70
C GLY A 3 -12.32 15.62 -20.32
N ASP A 4 -13.57 15.54 -19.87
CA ASP A 4 -14.00 16.11 -18.59
C ASP A 4 -13.42 15.31 -17.41
N ILE A 5 -13.10 16.00 -16.30
CA ILE A 5 -12.66 15.33 -15.06
C ILE A 5 -13.87 14.66 -14.43
N VAL A 6 -13.89 13.33 -14.45
CA VAL A 6 -14.89 12.49 -13.77
C VAL A 6 -14.60 12.48 -12.27
N ALA A 7 -13.33 12.23 -11.92
CA ALA A 7 -12.89 12.20 -10.55
C ALA A 7 -11.43 12.64 -10.41
N GLN A 8 -11.14 13.36 -9.34
CA GLN A 8 -9.80 13.63 -8.88
C GLN A 8 -9.78 13.37 -7.37
N LEU A 9 -8.95 12.41 -6.94
CA LEU A 9 -9.03 11.82 -5.61
C LEU A 9 -7.62 11.69 -5.03
N CYS A 10 -7.47 12.05 -3.76
CA CYS A 10 -6.23 11.86 -3.03
C CYS A 10 -6.27 10.59 -2.18
N ILE A 11 -5.32 9.69 -2.39
CA ILE A 11 -5.21 8.41 -1.68
C ILE A 11 -4.00 8.46 -0.75
N TYR A 12 -4.22 8.15 0.53
CA TYR A 12 -3.20 7.99 1.54
C TYR A 12 -2.90 6.51 1.76
N ILE A 13 -1.62 6.15 1.74
CA ILE A 13 -1.15 4.79 2.05
C ILE A 13 -0.18 4.87 3.22
N LEU A 14 -0.39 4.04 4.24
CA LEU A 14 0.54 3.83 5.36
C LEU A 14 0.92 2.36 5.42
N THR A 15 2.20 2.07 5.62
CA THR A 15 2.68 0.76 6.05
C THR A 15 3.44 0.87 7.36
N TRP A 16 3.20 -0.06 8.29
CA TRP A 16 3.97 -0.14 9.53
C TRP A 16 4.05 -1.57 10.07
N ASN A 17 5.27 -2.11 10.17
CA ASN A 17 5.53 -3.28 11.00
C ASN A 17 5.50 -2.87 12.48
N VAL A 18 4.53 -3.35 13.24
CA VAL A 18 4.27 -2.94 14.63
C VAL A 18 4.92 -3.87 15.66
N GLY A 19 5.72 -4.85 15.25
CA GLY A 19 6.56 -5.65 16.14
C GLY A 19 5.83 -6.42 17.25
N GLY A 20 4.54 -6.75 17.07
CA GLY A 20 3.72 -7.42 18.09
C GLY A 20 3.15 -6.49 19.17
N HIS A 21 3.40 -5.18 19.08
CA HIS A 21 2.92 -4.20 20.05
C HIS A 21 1.45 -3.85 19.85
N TYR A 22 0.82 -3.41 20.93
CA TYR A 22 -0.52 -2.84 20.91
C TYR A 22 -0.43 -1.31 20.78
N PRO A 23 -1.43 -0.64 20.18
CA PRO A 23 -1.41 0.80 19.96
C PRO A 23 -1.79 1.62 21.21
N ASP A 24 -1.44 1.13 22.40
CA ASP A 24 -1.73 1.78 23.67
C ASP A 24 -0.88 3.06 23.79
N ASP A 25 -1.50 4.13 24.29
CA ASP A 25 -0.84 5.42 24.57
C ASP A 25 -0.13 6.14 23.39
N ILE A 26 -0.40 5.74 22.14
CA ILE A 26 0.07 6.46 20.94
C ILE A 26 -1.07 7.25 20.27
N SER A 27 -0.75 8.40 19.68
CA SER A 27 -1.65 9.09 18.75
C SER A 27 -1.22 8.82 17.31
N LEU A 28 -2.18 8.59 16.41
CA LEU A 28 -1.92 8.38 14.99
C LEU A 28 -2.10 9.65 14.16
N ASN A 29 -2.28 10.84 14.76
CA ASN A 29 -2.51 12.08 14.02
C ASN A 29 -1.40 12.37 12.99
N ASP A 30 -0.13 12.25 13.36
CA ASP A 30 0.99 12.49 12.44
C ASP A 30 1.15 11.34 11.44
N ALA A 31 1.08 10.09 11.90
CA ALA A 31 1.16 8.89 11.05
C ALA A 31 0.02 8.82 10.01
N LEU A 32 -1.13 9.45 10.27
CA LEU A 32 -2.26 9.57 9.35
C LEU A 32 -2.29 10.93 8.64
N SER A 33 -1.28 11.78 8.81
CA SER A 33 -1.22 13.13 8.21
C SER A 33 -2.45 14.00 8.48
N LEU A 34 -3.10 13.81 9.64
CA LEU A 34 -4.25 14.61 10.09
C LEU A 34 -3.88 16.02 10.53
N ASN A 35 -2.58 16.27 10.78
CA ASN A 35 -2.02 17.57 11.10
C ASN A 35 -1.51 18.34 9.87
N GLY A 36 -1.61 17.76 8.68
CA GLY A 36 -1.13 18.37 7.44
C GLY A 36 -0.93 17.34 6.33
N THR A 37 -1.88 17.30 5.42
CA THR A 37 -1.80 16.54 4.17
C THR A 37 -1.25 17.42 3.04
N VAL A 38 -0.60 16.81 2.05
CA VAL A 38 -0.22 17.52 0.81
C VAL A 38 -1.27 17.38 -0.30
N CYS A 39 -2.43 16.78 -0.01
CA CYS A 39 -3.52 16.66 -0.96
C CYS A 39 -4.00 18.04 -1.45
N PRO A 40 -4.37 18.18 -2.74
CA PRO A 40 -4.77 19.46 -3.33
C PRO A 40 -6.14 19.94 -2.81
N ASN A 41 -6.53 21.15 -3.26
CA ASN A 41 -7.86 21.75 -3.07
C ASN A 41 -8.23 22.12 -1.63
N ASN A 42 -7.26 22.51 -0.80
CA ASN A 42 -7.47 22.88 0.60
C ASN A 42 -8.21 21.81 1.42
N SER A 43 -8.05 20.53 1.06
CA SER A 43 -8.58 19.45 1.86
C SER A 43 -7.69 19.24 3.08
N ASP A 44 -8.27 19.27 4.28
CA ASP A 44 -7.54 18.96 5.52
C ASP A 44 -7.25 17.46 5.67
N VAL A 45 -7.81 16.62 4.78
CA VAL A 45 -7.66 15.17 4.79
C VAL A 45 -7.67 14.56 3.36
N PRO A 46 -6.94 13.47 3.11
CA PRO A 46 -7.11 12.59 1.95
C PRO A 46 -8.55 12.10 1.74
N ASP A 47 -8.87 11.67 0.53
CA ASP A 47 -10.19 11.12 0.18
C ASP A 47 -10.34 9.64 0.58
N ILE A 48 -9.24 8.89 0.50
CA ILE A 48 -9.15 7.47 0.82
C ILE A 48 -7.91 7.23 1.69
N TYR A 49 -8.07 6.47 2.76
CA TYR A 49 -6.97 5.94 3.57
C TYR A 49 -6.87 4.43 3.39
N VAL A 50 -5.66 3.95 3.09
CA VAL A 50 -5.35 2.53 3.04
C VAL A 50 -4.18 2.25 3.97
N ILE A 51 -4.44 1.48 5.02
CA ILE A 51 -3.48 1.28 6.11
C ILE A 51 -3.10 -0.20 6.19
N GLY A 52 -1.81 -0.48 6.06
CA GLY A 52 -1.24 -1.82 6.20
C GLY A 52 -0.39 -1.95 7.45
N PHE A 53 -0.62 -3.01 8.21
CA PHE A 53 0.21 -3.37 9.35
C PHE A 53 0.83 -4.75 9.16
N GLN A 54 2.02 -4.94 9.71
CA GLN A 54 2.71 -6.23 9.80
C GLN A 54 3.08 -6.53 11.25
N GLU A 55 3.20 -7.81 11.60
CA GLU A 55 3.43 -8.26 12.99
C GLU A 55 2.39 -7.76 14.01
N VAL A 56 1.14 -7.54 13.57
CA VAL A 56 0.03 -7.30 14.51
C VAL A 56 -0.14 -8.51 15.42
N ASN A 57 -0.23 -8.27 16.72
CA ASN A 57 -0.42 -9.34 17.69
C ASN A 57 -1.68 -10.18 17.38
N THR A 58 -1.52 -11.50 17.32
CA THR A 58 -2.62 -12.44 17.04
C THR A 58 -3.22 -13.04 18.30
N GLN A 59 -2.64 -12.78 19.48
CA GLN A 59 -3.17 -13.28 20.74
C GLN A 59 -4.34 -12.41 21.19
N PRO A 60 -5.51 -13.00 21.49
CA PRO A 60 -6.60 -12.22 22.06
C PRO A 60 -6.32 -11.92 23.53
N GLN A 61 -6.31 -10.65 23.91
CA GLN A 61 -6.21 -10.25 25.32
C GLN A 61 -7.43 -10.70 26.13
N ASN A 62 -8.59 -10.93 25.50
CA ASN A 62 -9.82 -11.40 26.16
C ASN A 62 -10.54 -12.47 25.31
N GLN A 63 -10.72 -13.67 25.87
CA GLN A 63 -11.19 -14.87 25.14
C GLN A 63 -12.67 -14.84 24.69
N ILE A 64 -13.48 -13.88 25.15
CA ILE A 64 -14.95 -13.89 24.99
C ILE A 64 -15.45 -13.00 23.82
N MET A 65 -14.64 -12.09 23.27
CA MET A 65 -15.10 -11.02 22.35
C MET A 65 -14.66 -11.11 20.88
N ASN A 66 -13.93 -12.17 20.48
CA ASN A 66 -13.10 -12.15 19.25
C ASN A 66 -13.79 -12.51 17.94
N TYR A 67 -15.10 -12.72 17.90
CA TYR A 67 -15.78 -13.11 16.64
C TYR A 67 -16.32 -11.92 15.83
N PHE A 68 -16.46 -10.74 16.44
CA PHE A 68 -17.15 -9.59 15.83
C PHE A 68 -16.44 -8.25 16.02
N GLN A 69 -15.25 -8.22 16.62
CA GLN A 69 -14.53 -6.97 16.85
C GLN A 69 -13.29 -6.87 15.96
N ASP A 70 -13.12 -5.68 15.39
CA ASP A 70 -11.90 -5.24 14.73
C ASP A 70 -10.70 -5.42 15.67
N ASP A 71 -9.51 -5.68 15.11
CA ASP A 71 -8.29 -5.71 15.91
C ASP A 71 -7.98 -4.31 16.49
N GLN A 72 -7.14 -4.27 17.53
CA GLN A 72 -6.86 -3.02 18.25
C GLN A 72 -6.21 -1.94 17.37
N TRP A 73 -5.40 -2.30 16.39
CA TRP A 73 -4.81 -1.34 15.46
C TRP A 73 -5.86 -0.75 14.53
N THR A 74 -6.77 -1.58 14.02
CA THR A 74 -7.94 -1.12 13.28
C THR A 74 -8.83 -0.20 14.10
N PHE A 75 -9.11 -0.55 15.36
CA PHE A 75 -9.86 0.30 16.28
C PHE A 75 -9.14 1.64 16.50
N LYS A 76 -7.82 1.62 16.69
CA LYS A 76 -7.03 2.84 16.86
C LYS A 76 -7.12 3.77 15.67
N VAL A 77 -7.03 3.24 14.45
CA VAL A 77 -7.20 4.05 13.24
C VAL A 77 -8.62 4.59 13.16
N LYS A 78 -9.62 3.75 13.48
CA LYS A 78 -11.03 4.14 13.50
C LYS A 78 -11.30 5.32 14.44
N GLU A 79 -10.73 5.34 15.64
CA GLU A 79 -10.87 6.47 16.59
C GLU A 79 -10.48 7.81 15.97
N HIS A 80 -9.48 7.84 15.09
CA HIS A 80 -8.99 9.08 14.48
C HIS A 80 -9.80 9.46 13.23
N LEU A 81 -10.30 8.48 12.47
CA LEU A 81 -10.99 8.70 11.20
C LEU A 81 -12.52 8.85 11.35
N ASP A 82 -13.12 8.29 12.39
CA ASP A 82 -14.55 8.45 12.70
C ASP A 82 -14.88 9.92 13.00
N ASP A 83 -14.02 10.62 13.75
CA ASP A 83 -14.16 12.06 14.03
C ASP A 83 -14.10 12.92 12.74
N LYS A 84 -13.55 12.37 11.66
CA LYS A 84 -13.49 12.99 10.34
C LYS A 84 -14.59 12.49 9.38
N GLY A 85 -15.51 11.65 9.87
CA GLY A 85 -16.67 11.16 9.12
C GLY A 85 -16.34 10.09 8.08
N PHE A 86 -15.19 9.44 8.16
CA PHE A 86 -14.82 8.38 7.21
C PHE A 86 -15.62 7.10 7.46
N ILE A 87 -15.85 6.35 6.39
CA ILE A 87 -16.51 5.05 6.43
C ILE A 87 -15.48 3.97 6.13
N LYS A 88 -15.38 2.96 7.00
CA LYS A 88 -14.56 1.78 6.74
C LYS A 88 -15.25 0.93 5.66
N VAL A 89 -14.55 0.65 4.56
CA VAL A 89 -15.13 -0.06 3.40
C VAL A 89 -14.54 -1.46 3.17
N GLY A 90 -13.40 -1.78 3.78
CA GLY A 90 -12.80 -3.11 3.65
C GLY A 90 -11.68 -3.35 4.66
N ALA A 91 -11.49 -4.62 5.02
CA ALA A 91 -10.36 -5.08 5.80
C ALA A 91 -10.05 -6.54 5.46
N GLU A 92 -8.77 -6.91 5.50
CA GLU A 92 -8.32 -8.29 5.31
C GLU A 92 -7.14 -8.58 6.22
N ARG A 93 -7.09 -9.79 6.76
CA ARG A 93 -6.08 -10.20 7.74
C ARG A 93 -5.51 -11.57 7.41
N LEU A 94 -4.19 -11.67 7.44
CA LEU A 94 -3.46 -12.94 7.37
C LEU A 94 -2.43 -13.01 8.49
N GLN A 95 -2.78 -13.73 9.57
CA GLN A 95 -2.01 -13.74 10.82
C GLN A 95 -1.70 -12.32 11.33
N GLY A 96 -0.43 -11.94 11.40
CA GLY A 96 0.00 -10.60 11.81
C GLY A 96 -0.02 -9.55 10.70
N MET A 97 -0.40 -9.91 9.47
CA MET A 97 -0.60 -8.93 8.39
C MET A 97 -2.05 -8.48 8.35
N LEU A 98 -2.24 -7.19 8.15
CA LEU A 98 -3.54 -6.54 8.16
C LEU A 98 -3.56 -5.42 7.13
N ILE A 99 -4.64 -5.30 6.37
CA ILE A 99 -4.94 -4.13 5.53
C ILE A 99 -6.33 -3.64 5.86
N ASN A 100 -6.50 -2.32 5.93
CA ASN A 100 -7.78 -1.67 6.12
C ASN A 100 -7.95 -0.50 5.16
N MET A 101 -9.19 -0.19 4.80
CA MET A 101 -9.54 0.93 3.94
C MET A 101 -10.69 1.76 4.51
N TRP A 102 -10.50 3.08 4.53
CA TRP A 102 -11.51 4.08 4.88
C TRP A 102 -11.68 5.10 3.77
N VAL A 103 -12.91 5.55 3.56
CA VAL A 103 -13.26 6.42 2.43
C VAL A 103 -14.19 7.55 2.90
N GLN A 104 -14.01 8.76 2.36
CA GLN A 104 -14.95 9.85 2.58
C GLN A 104 -16.34 9.52 2.00
N PRO A 105 -17.44 9.87 2.70
CA PRO A 105 -18.80 9.52 2.27
C PRO A 105 -19.15 9.91 0.82
N LYS A 106 -18.59 11.02 0.33
CA LYS A 106 -18.82 11.53 -1.03
C LYS A 106 -18.37 10.59 -2.16
N HIS A 107 -17.57 9.56 -1.87
CA HIS A 107 -17.11 8.58 -2.86
C HIS A 107 -17.86 7.24 -2.81
N ILE A 108 -18.68 6.99 -1.78
CA ILE A 108 -19.29 5.67 -1.53
C ILE A 108 -20.19 5.23 -2.69
N SER A 109 -20.95 6.14 -3.29
CA SER A 109 -21.81 5.86 -4.47
C SER A 109 -21.02 5.42 -5.72
N HIS A 110 -19.71 5.67 -5.74
CA HIS A 110 -18.82 5.42 -6.89
C HIS A 110 -17.90 4.22 -6.66
N ILE A 111 -18.09 3.49 -5.56
CA ILE A 111 -17.32 2.29 -5.22
C ILE A 111 -18.17 1.05 -5.45
N ARG A 112 -17.62 0.07 -6.18
CA ARG A 112 -18.27 -1.20 -6.49
C ARG A 112 -17.31 -2.37 -6.38
N GLN A 113 -17.86 -3.58 -6.27
CA GLN A 113 -17.10 -4.83 -6.33
C GLN A 113 -15.87 -4.84 -5.40
N ILE A 114 -16.07 -4.37 -4.17
CA ILE A 114 -15.05 -4.49 -3.13
C ILE A 114 -14.81 -5.97 -2.90
N GLU A 115 -13.57 -6.40 -3.03
CA GLU A 115 -13.16 -7.78 -2.82
C GLU A 115 -11.82 -7.79 -2.09
N THR A 116 -11.70 -8.69 -1.13
CA THR A 116 -10.46 -8.94 -0.41
C THR A 116 -9.86 -10.28 -0.82
N GLN A 117 -8.54 -10.38 -0.71
CA GLN A 117 -7.82 -11.62 -0.98
C GLN A 117 -6.54 -11.69 -0.17
N ASN A 118 -6.09 -12.91 0.15
CA ASN A 118 -4.81 -13.15 0.78
C ASN A 118 -4.05 -14.31 0.11
N THR A 119 -2.72 -14.26 0.14
CA THR A 119 -1.83 -15.33 -0.31
C THR A 119 -0.80 -15.59 0.77
N LYS A 120 -0.58 -16.86 1.10
CA LYS A 120 0.44 -17.31 2.05
C LYS A 120 1.71 -17.68 1.28
N THR A 121 2.86 -17.31 1.82
CA THR A 121 4.16 -17.71 1.23
C THR A 121 5.12 -18.33 2.25
N GLY A 122 4.85 -18.17 3.55
CA GLY A 122 5.65 -18.79 4.61
C GLY A 122 5.71 -20.30 4.51
N PHE A 123 6.90 -20.89 4.74
CA PHE A 123 7.16 -22.33 4.56
C PHE A 123 6.68 -22.88 3.19
N GLY A 124 6.90 -22.13 2.10
CA GLY A 124 6.47 -22.53 0.76
C GLY A 124 4.95 -22.51 0.59
N GLY A 125 4.28 -21.54 1.21
CA GLY A 125 2.82 -21.36 1.18
C GLY A 125 2.03 -22.10 2.26
N LEU A 126 2.69 -22.90 3.10
CA LEU A 126 2.05 -23.67 4.17
C LEU A 126 1.69 -22.84 5.41
N TRP A 127 2.34 -21.70 5.61
CA TRP A 127 2.18 -20.86 6.80
C TRP A 127 1.96 -19.39 6.44
N GLY A 128 1.10 -18.71 7.21
CA GLY A 128 0.63 -17.36 6.90
C GLY A 128 1.37 -16.22 7.59
N ASN A 129 2.58 -16.45 8.15
CA ASN A 129 3.37 -15.36 8.76
C ASN A 129 4.09 -14.48 7.73
N LYS A 130 4.06 -14.90 6.46
CA LYS A 130 4.58 -14.21 5.28
C LYS A 130 3.59 -14.38 4.14
N GLY A 131 3.54 -13.39 3.26
CA GLY A 131 2.63 -13.35 2.12
C GLY A 131 2.03 -11.97 1.90
N ALA A 132 0.78 -11.92 1.44
CA ALA A 132 0.08 -10.67 1.16
C ALA A 132 -1.40 -10.74 1.53
N VAL A 133 -1.95 -9.57 1.85
CA VAL A 133 -3.38 -9.28 1.94
C VAL A 133 -3.70 -8.13 1.00
N SER A 134 -4.91 -8.07 0.47
CA SER A 134 -5.28 -7.01 -0.47
C SER A 134 -6.74 -6.63 -0.38
N ILE A 135 -7.03 -5.40 -0.80
CA ILE A 135 -8.37 -4.91 -1.09
C ILE A 135 -8.38 -4.40 -2.53
N ARG A 136 -9.30 -4.88 -3.35
CA ARG A 136 -9.58 -4.33 -4.68
C ARG A 136 -11.00 -3.81 -4.77
N LEU A 137 -11.21 -2.84 -5.66
CA LEU A 137 -12.52 -2.29 -5.96
C LEU A 137 -12.56 -1.71 -7.38
N SER A 138 -13.77 -1.47 -7.87
CA SER A 138 -14.00 -0.49 -8.92
C SER A 138 -14.25 0.86 -8.28
N LEU A 139 -13.45 1.86 -8.63
CA LEU A 139 -13.55 3.24 -8.17
C LEU A 139 -13.82 4.14 -9.38
N TYR A 140 -14.99 4.79 -9.42
CA TYR A 140 -15.44 5.61 -10.57
C TYR A 140 -15.30 4.85 -11.90
N GLY A 141 -15.81 3.61 -11.88
CA GLY A 141 -15.72 2.71 -13.03
C GLY A 141 -14.29 2.39 -13.46
N THR A 142 -13.29 2.40 -12.57
CA THR A 142 -11.90 2.02 -12.90
C THR A 142 -11.36 1.03 -11.86
N GLY A 143 -10.62 0.00 -12.29
CA GLY A 143 -10.10 -1.01 -11.37
C GLY A 143 -8.92 -0.50 -10.54
N VAL A 144 -9.02 -0.62 -9.22
CA VAL A 144 -7.98 -0.25 -8.25
C VAL A 144 -7.70 -1.44 -7.32
N VAL A 145 -6.42 -1.70 -7.04
CA VAL A 145 -5.99 -2.71 -6.07
C VAL A 145 -4.90 -2.19 -5.15
N PHE A 146 -5.01 -2.58 -3.87
CA PHE A 146 -4.06 -2.30 -2.82
C PHE A 146 -3.57 -3.62 -2.24
N VAL A 147 -2.27 -3.89 -2.33
CA VAL A 147 -1.63 -5.12 -1.83
C VAL A 147 -0.66 -4.75 -0.71
N ALA A 148 -0.91 -5.25 0.50
CA ALA A 148 -0.01 -5.13 1.63
C ALA A 148 0.69 -6.48 1.86
N SER A 149 2.02 -6.52 1.86
CA SER A 149 2.78 -7.76 2.02
C SER A 149 3.81 -7.73 3.14
N HIS A 150 4.12 -8.91 3.68
CA HIS A 150 5.26 -9.14 4.56
C HIS A 150 6.11 -10.26 3.96
N LEU A 151 7.26 -9.92 3.38
CA LEU A 151 8.13 -10.86 2.66
C LEU A 151 9.25 -11.42 3.56
N ALA A 152 9.95 -12.45 3.08
CA ALA A 152 10.99 -13.16 3.81
C ALA A 152 12.03 -12.22 4.44
N ALA A 153 12.24 -12.35 5.74
CA ALA A 153 13.18 -11.54 6.52
C ALA A 153 14.61 -12.08 6.45
N HIS A 154 15.57 -11.26 6.92
CA HIS A 154 17.02 -11.51 6.96
C HIS A 154 17.77 -11.19 5.66
N ASP A 155 19.05 -10.85 5.81
CA ASP A 155 19.87 -10.23 4.76
C ASP A 155 20.10 -11.18 3.58
N GLU A 156 20.38 -12.44 3.89
CA GLU A 156 20.69 -13.51 2.94
C GLU A 156 19.48 -14.04 2.16
N LYS A 157 18.26 -13.60 2.51
CA LYS A 157 16.99 -14.13 1.99
C LYS A 157 16.44 -13.39 0.77
N LEU A 158 17.33 -12.81 -0.05
CA LEU A 158 16.93 -12.11 -1.26
C LEU A 158 16.17 -13.02 -2.23
N ARG A 159 16.65 -14.24 -2.44
CA ARG A 159 16.01 -15.20 -3.34
C ARG A 159 14.60 -15.56 -2.85
N GLU A 160 14.44 -15.82 -1.55
CA GLU A 160 13.15 -16.12 -0.94
C GLU A 160 12.17 -14.94 -1.02
N ARG A 161 12.63 -13.68 -0.89
CA ARG A 161 11.76 -12.50 -1.13
C ARG A 161 11.26 -12.41 -2.56
N VAL A 162 12.13 -12.69 -3.53
CA VAL A 162 11.75 -12.74 -4.96
C VAL A 162 10.74 -13.88 -5.20
N GLU A 163 10.96 -15.03 -4.57
CA GLU A 163 10.02 -16.17 -4.63
C GLU A 163 8.68 -15.87 -3.97
N ASP A 164 8.66 -15.17 -2.83
CA ASP A 164 7.43 -14.69 -2.19
C ASP A 164 6.65 -13.77 -3.15
N TYR A 165 7.33 -12.79 -3.76
CA TYR A 165 6.72 -11.90 -4.75
C TYR A 165 6.10 -12.67 -5.91
N ASN A 166 6.84 -13.60 -6.52
CA ASN A 166 6.35 -14.40 -7.65
C ASN A 166 5.15 -15.26 -7.25
N GLN A 167 5.21 -15.91 -6.07
CA GLN A 167 4.07 -16.68 -5.55
C GLN A 167 2.83 -15.82 -5.34
N ILE A 168 2.98 -14.58 -4.85
CA ILE A 168 1.86 -13.65 -4.72
C ILE A 168 1.31 -13.28 -6.10
N VAL A 169 2.16 -12.91 -7.05
CA VAL A 169 1.70 -12.56 -8.42
C VAL A 169 0.96 -13.72 -9.08
N ASP A 170 1.46 -14.95 -8.93
CA ASP A 170 0.93 -16.13 -9.61
C ASP A 170 -0.35 -16.68 -8.98
N ASN A 171 -0.57 -16.48 -7.68
CA ASN A 171 -1.66 -17.16 -6.95
C ASN A 171 -2.72 -16.21 -6.36
N HIS A 172 -2.49 -14.90 -6.38
CA HIS A 172 -3.37 -13.91 -5.73
C HIS A 172 -4.51 -13.48 -6.67
N HIS A 173 -5.50 -14.35 -6.82
CA HIS A 173 -6.60 -14.17 -7.78
C HIS A 173 -7.89 -13.62 -7.17
N TYR A 174 -8.56 -12.73 -7.90
CA TYR A 174 -9.86 -12.16 -7.59
C TYR A 174 -10.97 -12.77 -8.44
N LYS A 175 -12.22 -12.64 -7.99
CA LYS A 175 -13.42 -13.11 -8.69
C LYS A 175 -13.86 -12.15 -9.79
N ALA A 176 -13.43 -10.88 -9.73
CA ALA A 176 -13.73 -9.87 -10.73
C ALA A 176 -13.21 -10.27 -12.14
N PRO A 177 -14.07 -10.58 -13.14
CA PRO A 177 -13.66 -11.24 -14.37
C PRO A 177 -12.58 -10.52 -15.20
N ARG A 178 -12.59 -9.18 -15.21
CA ARG A 178 -11.60 -8.34 -15.91
C ARG A 178 -10.39 -7.97 -15.07
N TYR A 179 -10.44 -8.28 -13.78
CA TYR A 179 -9.46 -7.86 -12.80
C TYR A 179 -9.06 -9.05 -11.94
N ARG A 180 -8.81 -10.19 -12.58
CA ARG A 180 -8.57 -11.47 -11.91
C ARG A 180 -7.20 -11.48 -11.24
N ASN A 181 -6.22 -10.80 -11.80
CA ASN A 181 -4.87 -10.73 -11.26
C ASN A 181 -4.58 -9.31 -10.74
N ILE A 182 -3.59 -9.19 -9.86
CA ILE A 182 -3.12 -7.89 -9.33
C ILE A 182 -2.86 -6.92 -10.49
N PHE A 183 -2.12 -7.37 -11.50
CA PHE A 183 -1.66 -6.56 -12.63
C PHE A 183 -2.66 -6.42 -13.78
N ASP A 184 -3.91 -6.86 -13.59
CA ASP A 184 -5.03 -6.53 -14.49
C ASP A 184 -5.66 -5.18 -14.13
N HIS A 185 -5.39 -4.64 -12.92
CA HIS A 185 -5.96 -3.38 -12.43
C HIS A 185 -5.25 -2.16 -13.02
N ASN A 186 -6.02 -1.09 -13.22
CA ASN A 186 -5.48 0.17 -13.75
C ASN A 186 -4.58 0.88 -12.75
N PHE A 187 -5.02 0.97 -11.50
CA PHE A 187 -4.24 1.52 -10.41
C PHE A 187 -3.83 0.39 -9.48
N VAL A 188 -2.54 0.08 -9.43
CA VAL A 188 -1.98 -0.94 -8.54
C VAL A 188 -1.10 -0.23 -7.52
N PHE A 189 -1.38 -0.46 -6.24
CA PHE A 189 -0.52 -0.03 -5.14
C PHE A 189 -0.04 -1.27 -4.39
N TRP A 190 1.27 -1.39 -4.19
CA TRP A 190 1.86 -2.49 -3.44
C TRP A 190 2.80 -1.93 -2.37
N PHE A 191 2.53 -2.27 -1.12
CA PHE A 191 3.27 -1.76 0.02
C PHE A 191 3.45 -2.81 1.10
N GLY A 192 4.21 -2.49 2.14
CA GLY A 192 4.44 -3.41 3.25
C GLY A 192 5.86 -3.37 3.79
N ASP A 193 6.11 -4.26 4.75
CA ASP A 193 7.46 -4.71 5.11
C ASP A 193 7.93 -5.72 4.04
N LEU A 194 8.53 -5.18 2.97
CA LEU A 194 9.06 -5.97 1.88
C LEU A 194 10.40 -6.62 2.23
N ASN A 195 10.98 -6.26 3.38
CA ASN A 195 12.19 -6.85 3.95
C ASN A 195 13.46 -6.84 3.05
N PHE A 196 13.47 -6.10 1.94
CA PHE A 196 14.68 -5.91 1.15
C PHE A 196 15.75 -5.16 1.95
N ARG A 197 17.00 -5.59 1.79
CA ARG A 197 18.16 -5.11 2.56
C ARG A 197 19.17 -4.42 1.65
N LEU A 198 20.30 -4.01 2.22
CA LEU A 198 21.44 -3.53 1.45
C LEU A 198 22.30 -4.71 1.00
N ASP A 199 22.60 -4.79 -0.28
CA ASP A 199 23.54 -5.74 -0.88
C ASP A 199 24.98 -5.19 -0.76
N SER A 200 25.52 -5.23 0.45
CA SER A 200 26.89 -4.77 0.70
C SER A 200 27.62 -5.64 1.71
N HIS A 201 28.95 -5.53 1.67
CA HIS A 201 29.84 -6.12 2.68
C HIS A 201 30.14 -5.15 3.83
N ASP A 202 29.54 -3.96 3.78
CA ASP A 202 29.76 -2.91 4.78
C ASP A 202 29.30 -3.40 6.15
N SER A 203 30.06 -3.00 7.17
CA SER A 203 29.67 -3.27 8.55
C SER A 203 28.45 -2.44 8.92
N VAL A 204 27.78 -2.86 10.00
CA VAL A 204 26.67 -2.08 10.58
C VAL A 204 27.09 -0.65 10.97
N TRP A 205 28.37 -0.46 11.33
CA TRP A 205 28.93 0.85 11.69
C TRP A 205 29.14 1.75 10.47
N ASP A 206 29.59 1.18 9.35
CA ASP A 206 29.80 1.93 8.11
C ASP A 206 28.47 2.44 7.55
N ILE A 207 27.43 1.58 7.56
CA ILE A 207 26.07 1.96 7.14
C ILE A 207 25.52 3.05 8.06
N ARG A 208 25.62 2.87 9.39
CA ARG A 208 25.18 3.90 10.35
C ARG A 208 25.89 5.23 10.10
N ASN A 209 27.21 5.22 9.94
CA ASN A 209 27.98 6.43 9.67
C ASN A 209 27.55 7.09 8.35
N ALA A 210 27.27 6.32 7.30
CA ALA A 210 26.74 6.86 6.05
C ALA A 210 25.36 7.53 6.26
N VAL A 211 24.48 6.93 7.06
CA VAL A 211 23.19 7.54 7.43
C VAL A 211 23.37 8.84 8.21
N GLU A 212 24.23 8.85 9.23
CA GLU A 212 24.51 10.03 10.06
C GLU A 212 25.14 11.19 9.24
N GLN A 213 25.88 10.86 8.18
CA GLN A 213 26.48 11.83 7.26
C GLN A 213 25.56 12.22 6.09
N GLY A 214 24.31 11.73 6.08
CA GLY A 214 23.34 12.03 5.01
C GLY A 214 23.68 11.41 3.66
N ARG A 215 24.60 10.43 3.60
CA ARG A 215 25.02 9.74 2.37
C ARG A 215 24.02 8.65 1.96
N LEU A 216 22.74 9.00 1.95
CA LEU A 216 21.64 8.08 1.65
C LEU A 216 21.69 7.59 0.19
N ASP A 217 22.18 8.42 -0.72
CA ASP A 217 22.29 8.11 -2.15
C ASP A 217 23.26 6.96 -2.41
N GLU A 218 24.37 6.91 -1.66
CA GLU A 218 25.36 5.83 -1.73
C GLU A 218 24.74 4.51 -1.26
N LEU A 219 24.03 4.54 -0.14
CA LEU A 219 23.33 3.37 0.40
C LEU A 219 22.21 2.91 -0.54
N TYR A 220 21.49 3.83 -1.18
CA TYR A 220 20.40 3.47 -2.10
C TYR A 220 20.91 2.75 -3.36
N GLN A 221 22.16 2.97 -3.80
CA GLN A 221 22.73 2.17 -4.89
C GLN A 221 22.88 0.68 -4.53
N LEU A 222 22.94 0.38 -3.23
CA LEU A 222 23.07 -0.97 -2.68
C LEU A 222 21.70 -1.57 -2.32
N ASP A 223 20.59 -0.86 -2.51
CA ASP A 223 19.25 -1.33 -2.15
C ASP A 223 18.84 -2.55 -3.01
N GLN A 224 18.56 -3.67 -2.37
CA GLN A 224 18.16 -4.89 -3.08
C GLN A 224 16.83 -4.72 -3.83
N LEU A 225 15.88 -3.94 -3.32
CA LEU A 225 14.60 -3.70 -4.03
C LEU A 225 14.84 -2.93 -5.34
N LYS A 226 15.65 -1.87 -5.30
CA LYS A 226 16.11 -1.16 -6.50
C LYS A 226 16.74 -2.14 -7.50
N LEU A 227 17.68 -2.97 -7.04
CA LEU A 227 18.39 -3.94 -7.89
C LEU A 227 17.42 -4.93 -8.56
N VAL A 228 16.52 -5.58 -7.81
CA VAL A 228 15.60 -6.59 -8.40
C VAL A 228 14.59 -5.97 -9.36
N ARG A 229 14.21 -4.71 -9.15
CA ARG A 229 13.35 -3.96 -10.08
C ARG A 229 14.06 -3.67 -11.39
N GLU A 230 15.27 -3.14 -11.33
CA GLU A 230 16.08 -2.79 -12.50
C GLU A 230 16.53 -4.03 -13.30
N THR A 231 16.82 -5.13 -12.61
CA THR A 231 17.22 -6.40 -13.25
C THR A 231 16.05 -7.23 -13.75
N GLY A 232 14.81 -6.83 -13.47
CA GLY A 232 13.61 -7.54 -13.93
C GLY A 232 13.18 -8.73 -13.07
N ASN A 233 13.87 -8.99 -11.95
CA ASN A 233 13.66 -10.20 -11.12
C ASN A 233 12.40 -10.12 -10.24
N ALA A 234 12.04 -8.93 -9.75
CA ALA A 234 10.81 -8.72 -8.99
C ALA A 234 10.37 -7.25 -9.09
N PHE A 235 9.07 -6.98 -9.00
CA PHE A 235 8.49 -5.62 -9.03
C PHE A 235 8.85 -4.76 -10.26
N SER A 236 9.28 -5.37 -11.36
CA SER A 236 9.75 -4.66 -12.57
C SER A 236 8.64 -3.89 -13.30
N LEU A 237 7.38 -4.27 -13.09
CA LEU A 237 6.20 -3.55 -13.60
C LEU A 237 5.82 -2.33 -12.74
N MET A 238 6.47 -2.13 -11.59
CA MET A 238 6.10 -1.13 -10.59
C MET A 238 7.11 0.01 -10.51
N GLU A 239 6.59 1.21 -10.28
CA GLU A 239 7.34 2.41 -9.95
C GLU A 239 7.46 2.59 -8.44
N GLU A 240 8.52 3.29 -8.03
CA GLU A 240 8.74 3.73 -6.66
C GLU A 240 9.50 5.05 -6.72
N ARG A 241 9.03 6.06 -6.00
CA ARG A 241 9.84 7.24 -5.75
C ARG A 241 11.01 6.87 -4.83
N LYS A 242 12.23 7.26 -5.20
CA LYS A 242 13.42 7.07 -4.36
C LYS A 242 13.14 7.59 -2.92
N PRO A 243 13.34 6.77 -1.88
CA PRO A 243 13.24 7.22 -0.49
C PRO A 243 14.20 8.39 -0.24
N ASN A 244 13.68 9.49 0.29
CA ASN A 244 14.48 10.65 0.72
C ASN A 244 14.52 10.76 2.26
N PHE A 245 14.38 9.62 2.93
CA PHE A 245 14.40 9.46 4.37
C PHE A 245 15.35 8.30 4.73
N PRO A 246 15.92 8.27 5.94
CA PRO A 246 16.86 7.23 6.33
C PRO A 246 16.19 5.85 6.43
N PRO A 247 16.98 4.75 6.44
CA PRO A 247 16.47 3.39 6.63
C PRO A 247 15.50 3.25 7.80
N THR A 248 14.39 2.55 7.61
CA THR A 248 13.27 2.46 8.58
C THR A 248 13.37 1.28 9.54
N PHE A 249 14.38 0.42 9.37
CA PHE A 249 14.69 -0.73 10.21
C PHE A 249 16.21 -0.81 10.42
N LYS A 250 16.78 -1.34 11.51
CA LYS A 250 16.16 -1.80 12.76
C LYS A 250 16.50 -0.84 13.89
N PHE A 251 15.52 -0.37 14.63
CA PHE A 251 15.71 0.51 15.77
C PHE A 251 15.73 -0.25 17.10
N ILE A 252 16.24 0.39 18.15
CA ILE A 252 15.98 -0.02 19.53
C ILE A 252 14.61 0.55 19.89
N GLU A 253 13.67 -0.33 20.20
CA GLU A 253 12.31 0.04 20.62
C GLU A 253 12.35 1.06 21.78
N GLY A 254 11.44 2.04 21.73
CA GLY A 254 11.41 3.18 22.64
C GLY A 254 12.39 4.31 22.29
N THR A 255 13.21 4.17 21.24
CA THR A 255 14.23 5.16 20.85
C THR A 255 14.28 5.41 19.34
N SER A 256 15.09 6.40 18.94
CA SER A 256 15.46 6.68 17.55
C SER A 256 16.87 6.16 17.18
N ASP A 257 17.46 5.33 18.04
CA ASP A 257 18.79 4.75 17.81
C ASP A 257 18.70 3.44 17.04
N TYR A 258 19.59 3.26 16.04
CA TYR A 258 19.69 1.99 15.33
C TYR A 258 20.22 0.86 16.24
N ASN A 259 19.55 -0.28 16.17
CA ASN A 259 19.99 -1.51 16.81
C ASN A 259 21.05 -2.20 15.96
N LEU A 260 22.32 -2.04 16.36
CA LEU A 260 23.48 -2.52 15.60
C LEU A 260 23.63 -4.05 15.56
N LYS A 261 22.64 -4.82 16.04
CA LYS A 261 22.53 -6.26 15.78
C LYS A 261 22.08 -6.57 14.36
N ARG A 262 21.50 -5.60 13.65
CA ARG A 262 21.07 -5.71 12.25
C ARG A 262 21.51 -4.48 11.48
N ARG A 263 21.81 -4.67 10.19
CA ARG A 263 22.15 -3.56 9.30
C ARG A 263 20.92 -2.71 9.02
N PRO A 264 21.01 -1.37 9.10
CA PRO A 264 19.92 -0.51 8.70
C PRO A 264 19.48 -0.77 7.25
N ALA A 265 18.17 -0.86 7.00
CA ALA A 265 17.60 -1.08 5.68
C ALA A 265 16.23 -0.39 5.48
N TRP A 266 15.90 -0.07 4.23
CA TRP A 266 14.55 0.35 3.82
C TRP A 266 13.68 -0.88 3.59
N CYS A 267 13.23 -1.49 4.69
CA CYS A 267 12.33 -2.64 4.65
C CYS A 267 10.90 -2.25 4.25
N ASP A 268 10.44 -1.08 4.71
CA ASP A 268 9.06 -0.61 4.60
C ASP A 268 8.88 0.28 3.36
N ARG A 269 8.13 -0.20 2.35
CA ARG A 269 8.12 0.38 1.00
C ARG A 269 6.71 0.57 0.46
N ILE A 270 6.55 1.52 -0.47
CA ILE A 270 5.28 1.80 -1.16
C ILE A 270 5.58 2.02 -2.64
N LEU A 271 5.10 1.09 -3.46
CA LEU A 271 5.23 1.09 -4.91
C LEU A 271 3.86 1.27 -5.56
N TYR A 272 3.86 1.74 -6.79
CA TYR A 272 2.64 1.94 -7.56
C TYR A 272 2.83 1.59 -9.04
N ARG A 273 1.74 1.34 -9.76
CA ARG A 273 1.73 1.21 -11.21
C ARG A 273 0.43 1.79 -11.75
N LEU A 274 0.56 2.51 -12.85
CA LEU A 274 -0.56 2.94 -13.66
C LEU A 274 -0.57 2.12 -14.96
N GLN A 275 -1.62 1.33 -15.16
CA GLN A 275 -1.89 0.65 -16.42
C GLN A 275 -2.94 1.44 -17.20
N ALA A 276 -2.60 1.74 -18.47
CA ALA A 276 -3.50 2.42 -19.38
C ALA A 276 -4.85 1.69 -19.49
N PRO A 277 -5.97 2.43 -19.54
CA PRO A 277 -7.27 1.83 -19.76
C PRO A 277 -7.34 1.21 -21.16
N VAL A 278 -8.21 0.21 -21.32
CA VAL A 278 -8.46 -0.42 -22.63
C VAL A 278 -9.17 0.55 -23.59
N TYR A 279 -9.91 1.51 -23.04
CA TYR A 279 -10.77 2.43 -23.81
C TYR A 279 -10.07 3.77 -24.02
N PRO A 280 -9.91 4.21 -25.27
CA PRO A 280 -9.13 5.42 -25.60
C PRO A 280 -9.77 6.72 -25.08
N ASP A 281 -11.08 6.71 -24.84
CA ASP A 281 -11.84 7.87 -24.38
C ASP A 281 -11.76 8.06 -22.85
N VAL A 282 -11.11 7.14 -22.15
CA VAL A 282 -10.79 7.25 -20.72
C VAL A 282 -9.31 7.57 -20.59
N GLN A 283 -8.99 8.62 -19.85
CA GLN A 283 -7.61 8.96 -19.52
C GLN A 283 -7.42 8.85 -18.01
N LEU A 284 -6.39 8.12 -17.61
CA LEU A 284 -6.01 7.93 -16.22
C LEU A 284 -4.67 8.61 -15.96
N ASN A 285 -4.56 9.28 -14.83
CA ASN A 285 -3.31 9.86 -14.36
C ASN A 285 -3.09 9.48 -12.88
N LEU A 286 -1.82 9.26 -12.52
CA LEU A 286 -1.38 8.97 -11.16
C LEU A 286 -0.15 9.82 -10.87
N GLN A 287 -0.22 10.62 -9.81
CA GLN A 287 0.91 11.39 -9.31
C GLN A 287 1.14 11.07 -7.83
N GLN A 288 2.33 10.58 -7.48
CA GLN A 288 2.73 10.54 -6.08
C GLN A 288 2.99 11.98 -5.60
N LEU A 289 2.37 12.39 -4.50
CA LEU A 289 2.54 13.71 -3.90
C LEU A 289 3.60 13.68 -2.81
N SER A 290 3.54 12.70 -1.90
CA SER A 290 4.49 12.54 -0.80
C SER A 290 5.05 11.12 -0.70
N TYR A 291 6.21 11.00 -0.06
CA TYR A 291 6.78 9.72 0.37
C TYR A 291 7.71 9.97 1.56
N LYS A 292 7.28 9.59 2.76
CA LYS A 292 7.97 9.95 4.02
C LYS A 292 7.95 8.81 5.03
N SER A 293 8.93 8.81 5.93
CA SER A 293 8.88 8.03 7.18
C SER A 293 8.43 8.90 8.35
N HIS A 294 8.02 8.26 9.45
CA HIS A 294 7.56 8.92 10.66
C HIS A 294 8.49 8.56 11.84
N PRO A 295 9.67 9.20 11.96
CA PRO A 295 10.73 8.77 12.89
C PRO A 295 10.37 8.93 14.38
N GLU A 296 9.41 9.80 14.70
CA GLU A 296 8.93 10.04 16.08
C GLU A 296 8.18 8.83 16.68
N TYR A 297 7.74 7.90 15.84
CA TYR A 297 7.09 6.67 16.29
C TYR A 297 8.15 5.64 16.71
N ASN A 298 8.30 5.46 18.02
CA ASN A 298 9.33 4.62 18.62
C ASN A 298 8.82 3.29 19.19
N LEU A 299 7.51 3.01 19.06
CA LEU A 299 6.90 1.80 19.63
C LEU A 299 7.53 0.50 19.09
N SER A 300 7.81 0.46 17.79
CA SER A 300 8.37 -0.68 17.07
C SER A 300 9.83 -0.44 16.70
N ASP A 301 10.55 -1.51 16.39
CA ASP A 301 11.87 -1.45 15.77
C ASP A 301 11.82 -1.05 14.28
N HIS A 302 10.62 -0.87 13.72
CA HIS A 302 10.35 -0.23 12.44
C HIS A 302 9.70 1.16 12.59
N LYS A 303 10.06 2.09 11.71
CA LYS A 303 9.37 3.38 11.56
C LYS A 303 8.25 3.29 10.53
N PRO A 304 7.06 3.84 10.78
CA PRO A 304 5.99 3.90 9.78
C PRO A 304 6.44 4.64 8.52
N VAL A 305 5.93 4.21 7.37
CA VAL A 305 6.17 4.84 6.06
C VAL A 305 4.84 5.15 5.40
N SER A 306 4.68 6.37 4.89
CA SER A 306 3.48 6.77 4.16
C SER A 306 3.75 7.47 2.85
N ALA A 307 2.73 7.46 1.98
CA ALA A 307 2.70 8.15 0.72
C ALA A 307 1.29 8.64 0.40
N GLU A 308 1.20 9.82 -0.20
CA GLU A 308 -0.03 10.37 -0.76
C GLU A 308 0.03 10.35 -2.29
N PHE A 309 -1.08 10.01 -2.93
CA PHE A 309 -1.20 9.92 -4.38
C PHE A 309 -2.43 10.69 -4.84
N LEU A 310 -2.27 11.49 -5.89
CA LEU A 310 -3.39 12.07 -6.63
C LEU A 310 -3.67 11.19 -7.85
N ILE A 311 -4.86 10.61 -7.89
CA ILE A 311 -5.36 9.97 -9.12
C ILE A 311 -6.34 10.91 -9.81
N THR A 312 -6.35 10.91 -11.14
CA THR A 312 -7.31 11.64 -11.94
C THR A 312 -7.87 10.72 -13.02
N ILE A 313 -9.20 10.70 -13.12
CA ILE A 313 -9.96 9.96 -14.12
C ILE A 313 -10.65 11.01 -14.98
N LYS A 314 -10.33 11.04 -16.27
CA LYS A 314 -11.01 11.87 -17.26
C LYS A 314 -11.72 11.00 -18.27
N ALA A 315 -12.90 11.43 -18.70
CA ALA A 315 -13.63 10.76 -19.76
C ALA A 315 -14.57 11.72 -20.50
N GLU A 316 -14.92 11.40 -21.75
CA GLU A 316 -15.91 12.17 -22.51
C GLU A 316 -17.33 11.67 -22.23
N LYS A 317 -18.15 12.48 -21.53
CA LYS A 317 -19.61 12.29 -21.39
C LYS A 317 -20.07 10.87 -20.96
N TYR A 318 -19.44 10.27 -19.95
CA TYR A 318 -19.92 9.03 -19.35
C TYR A 318 -20.33 9.22 -17.89
N THR A 319 -21.42 8.58 -17.51
CA THR A 319 -21.78 8.32 -16.11
C THR A 319 -20.84 7.28 -15.50
N ASP A 320 -20.80 7.18 -14.18
CA ASP A 320 -19.99 6.15 -13.51
C ASP A 320 -20.47 4.73 -13.81
N ASP A 321 -21.77 4.56 -14.06
CA ASP A 321 -22.34 3.31 -14.54
C ASP A 321 -21.76 2.94 -15.90
N GLU A 322 -21.76 3.88 -16.85
CA GLU A 322 -21.20 3.66 -18.18
C GLU A 322 -19.70 3.40 -18.12
N LEU A 323 -18.94 4.17 -17.33
CA LEU A 323 -17.51 3.93 -17.14
C LEU A 323 -17.25 2.56 -16.54
N TYR A 324 -18.05 2.15 -15.56
CA TYR A 324 -17.96 0.82 -14.98
C TYR A 324 -18.22 -0.26 -16.04
N GLU A 325 -19.31 -0.16 -16.79
CA GLU A 325 -19.66 -1.13 -17.84
C GLU A 325 -18.57 -1.19 -18.91
N ILE A 326 -18.07 -0.02 -19.32
CA ILE A 326 -16.96 0.14 -20.26
C ILE A 326 -15.75 -0.59 -19.71
N THR A 327 -15.20 -0.25 -18.55
CA THR A 327 -13.92 -0.83 -18.08
C THR A 327 -14.05 -2.22 -17.46
N HIS A 328 -15.23 -2.65 -16.99
CA HIS A 328 -15.47 -3.94 -16.32
C HIS A 328 -16.23 -4.97 -17.19
N GLY A 329 -16.78 -4.55 -18.32
CA GLY A 329 -17.30 -5.45 -19.35
C GLY A 329 -18.66 -6.02 -19.10
N GLY A 330 -19.55 -5.21 -18.52
CA GLY A 330 -20.95 -5.55 -18.55
C GLY A 330 -21.50 -5.42 -19.98
N SER A 331 -22.64 -6.08 -20.17
CA SER A 331 -23.17 -6.59 -21.44
C SER A 331 -22.99 -5.62 -22.61
N ILE A 332 -22.60 -6.17 -23.77
CA ILE A 332 -22.62 -5.51 -25.07
C ILE A 332 -24.03 -4.92 -25.29
N ILE A 333 -24.25 -3.67 -24.91
CA ILE A 333 -25.37 -2.87 -25.36
C ILE A 333 -24.74 -1.84 -26.28
N SER A 334 -24.89 -2.13 -27.58
CA SER A 334 -24.74 -1.24 -28.72
C SER A 334 -24.09 0.12 -28.41
N LEU A 335 -22.82 0.27 -28.81
CA LEU A 335 -22.27 1.58 -29.12
C LEU A 335 -23.32 2.34 -29.97
N PRO A 336 -23.68 3.59 -29.62
CA PRO A 336 -24.45 4.42 -30.51
C PRO A 336 -23.68 4.53 -31.82
N LEU A 337 -24.32 4.11 -32.92
CA LEU A 337 -23.83 4.41 -34.26
C LEU A 337 -23.58 5.91 -34.32
N LEU A 338 -22.31 6.29 -34.49
CA LEU A 338 -21.93 7.64 -34.88
C LEU A 338 -22.72 7.96 -36.16
N HIS A 339 -23.74 8.80 -36.02
CA HIS A 339 -24.35 9.46 -37.16
C HIS A 339 -23.28 10.35 -37.78
N ILE A 340 -22.75 9.90 -38.91
CA ILE A 340 -22.00 10.72 -39.84
C ILE A 340 -23.07 11.43 -40.66
N ASP A 341 -23.27 12.72 -40.38
CA ASP A 341 -23.85 13.65 -41.35
C ASP A 341 -22.74 14.33 -42.14
#